data_AF-A0A1Y3N2G3-F1
#
_entry.id   AF-A0A1Y3N2G3-F1
#
_cell.length_a   1.000
_cell.length_b   1.000
_cell.length_c   1.000
_cell.angle_alpha   90.00
_cell.angle_beta   90.00
_cell.angle_gamma   90.00
#
_symmetry.space_group_name_H-M   'P 1'
#
loop_
_entity.id
_entity.type
_entity.pdbx_description
1 polymer ?
#
loop_
_entity_poly.entity_id
_entity_poly.type
_entity_poly.pdbx_seq_one_letter_code
_entity_poly.pdbx_strand_id
1 'polypeptide(L)'
;MDKLIVDSKGKVTISNDGATILKLLDIVHPAGKVLVDIARSQDAEVGDGTTSVSLFAAELLKEVKSYIEEGVSPQVIIKGFRKASQLAINKVKELAVPIEKSNPTEFREILEKCAATALSSKLVHSQKDFFKKMVVDAVLSLDQEELNERMIGIKKIPGGAMQMELSRYLREYSRTIEGKQQLIIAAFAKALEVIPRQIADNAGFDATDILNKLRQKHATDGNQWFGVDINSESISNNYDNFVWEPALVKINILSASTEAANLILSVDETVRNPQSEKPDAAANARARGAMMAARGRGVTRR
;
A
#
# COMPACT_ATOMS: atom_id res chain seq x y z
N MET A 1 2.88 1.05 14.52
CA MET A 1 3.00 0.31 15.79
C MET A 1 2.85 -1.17 15.49
N ASP A 2 3.74 -1.97 16.04
CA ASP A 2 3.77 -3.42 15.84
C ASP A 2 2.51 -4.09 16.38
N LYS A 3 2.11 -5.19 15.74
CA LYS A 3 1.00 -6.03 16.17
C LYS A 3 1.53 -7.38 16.62
N LEU A 4 1.11 -7.80 17.81
CA LEU A 4 1.33 -9.15 18.32
C LEU A 4 0.12 -10.00 17.95
N ILE A 5 0.35 -11.08 17.22
CA ILE A 5 -0.68 -12.01 16.74
C ILE A 5 -0.33 -13.40 17.28
N VAL A 6 -1.34 -14.07 17.84
CA VAL A 6 -1.23 -15.46 18.32
C VAL A 6 -2.08 -16.32 17.41
N ASP A 7 -1.47 -17.32 16.77
CA ASP A 7 -2.21 -18.26 15.92
C ASP A 7 -2.96 -19.31 16.77
N SER A 8 -3.80 -20.12 16.11
CA SER A 8 -4.56 -21.20 16.75
C SER A 8 -3.69 -22.32 17.34
N LYS A 9 -2.39 -22.35 17.01
CA LYS A 9 -1.39 -23.29 17.54
C LYS A 9 -0.55 -22.67 18.67
N GLY A 10 -0.85 -21.44 19.09
CA GLY A 10 -0.12 -20.73 20.13
C GLY A 10 1.21 -20.09 19.67
N LYS A 11 1.51 -20.07 18.36
CA LYS A 11 2.69 -19.38 17.83
C LYS A 11 2.46 -17.87 17.89
N VAL A 12 3.35 -17.19 18.61
CA VAL A 12 3.37 -15.73 18.71
C VAL A 12 4.18 -15.16 17.56
N THR A 13 3.61 -14.21 16.82
CA THR A 13 4.30 -13.45 15.78
C THR A 13 4.13 -11.96 16.06
N ILE A 14 5.22 -11.20 16.00
CA ILE A 14 5.20 -9.74 16.13
C ILE A 14 5.63 -9.18 14.78
N SER A 15 4.81 -8.31 14.17
CA SER A 15 5.13 -7.70 12.88
C SER A 15 4.52 -6.31 12.77
N ASN A 16 5.17 -5.45 11.99
CA ASN A 16 4.64 -4.17 11.50
C ASN A 16 4.24 -4.24 10.01
N ASP A 17 4.62 -5.32 9.31
CA ASP A 17 4.31 -5.46 7.90
C ASP A 17 2.84 -5.84 7.68
N GLY A 18 2.14 -5.03 6.89
CA GLY A 18 0.72 -5.17 6.61
C GLY A 18 0.37 -6.49 5.94
N ALA A 19 1.17 -6.94 4.97
CA ALA A 19 0.91 -8.20 4.26
C ALA A 19 1.03 -9.41 5.21
N THR A 20 2.07 -9.43 6.04
CA THR A 20 2.26 -10.47 7.07
C THR A 20 1.13 -10.46 8.09
N ILE A 21 0.73 -9.29 8.60
CA ILE A 21 -0.37 -9.15 9.56
C ILE A 21 -1.67 -9.69 8.94
N LEU A 22 -2.02 -9.24 7.74
CA LEU A 22 -3.26 -9.62 7.05
C LEU A 22 -3.32 -11.10 6.71
N LYS A 23 -2.17 -11.77 6.51
CA LYS A 23 -2.08 -13.22 6.29
C LYS A 23 -2.36 -14.03 7.56
N LEU A 24 -2.00 -13.51 8.72
CA LEU A 24 -2.18 -14.20 10.00
C LEU A 24 -3.59 -14.00 10.59
N LEU A 25 -4.32 -12.98 10.13
CA LEU A 25 -5.69 -12.74 10.53
C LEU A 25 -6.67 -13.69 9.80
N ASP A 26 -7.65 -14.22 10.54
CA ASP A 26 -8.71 -15.05 9.96
C ASP A 26 -9.80 -14.16 9.34
N ILE A 27 -9.66 -13.87 8.05
CA ILE A 27 -10.56 -12.98 7.31
C ILE A 27 -11.61 -13.82 6.57
N VAL A 28 -12.82 -13.85 7.15
CA VAL A 28 -13.96 -14.59 6.61
C VAL A 28 -14.68 -13.82 5.51
N HIS A 29 -14.75 -12.48 5.61
CA HIS A 29 -15.56 -11.66 4.70
C HIS A 29 -14.92 -11.57 3.30
N PRO A 30 -15.66 -11.85 2.20
CA PRO A 30 -15.12 -11.80 0.83
C PRO A 30 -14.49 -10.46 0.45
N ALA A 31 -15.16 -9.34 0.76
CA ALA A 31 -14.59 -8.01 0.51
C ALA A 31 -13.32 -7.75 1.34
N GLY A 32 -13.21 -8.35 2.53
CA GLY A 32 -11.99 -8.29 3.34
C GLY A 32 -10.85 -9.06 2.68
N LYS A 33 -11.12 -10.21 2.07
CA LYS A 33 -10.11 -10.99 1.32
C LYS A 33 -9.52 -10.21 0.15
N VAL A 34 -10.32 -9.40 -0.56
CA VAL A 34 -9.81 -8.51 -1.62
C VAL A 34 -8.71 -7.59 -1.08
N LEU A 35 -8.87 -7.02 0.12
CA LEU A 35 -7.85 -6.16 0.75
C LEU A 35 -6.58 -6.92 1.17
N VAL A 36 -6.70 -8.21 1.49
CA VAL A 36 -5.55 -9.09 1.76
C VAL A 36 -4.80 -9.41 0.47
N ASP A 37 -5.52 -9.74 -0.60
CA ASP A 37 -4.94 -10.14 -1.87
C ASP A 37 -4.15 -9.01 -2.50
N ILE A 38 -4.63 -7.76 -2.43
CA ILE A 38 -3.86 -6.60 -2.90
C ILE A 38 -2.62 -6.33 -2.05
N ALA A 39 -2.67 -6.52 -0.73
CA ALA A 39 -1.51 -6.35 0.13
C ALA A 39 -0.43 -7.38 -0.19
N ARG A 40 -0.84 -8.63 -0.46
CA ARG A 40 0.05 -9.71 -0.90
C ARG A 40 0.62 -9.46 -2.30
N SER A 41 -0.18 -8.94 -3.22
CA SER A 41 0.29 -8.56 -4.55
C SER A 41 1.35 -7.45 -4.47
N GLN A 42 1.11 -6.44 -3.64
CA GLN A 42 2.06 -5.35 -3.41
C GLN A 42 3.38 -5.85 -2.80
N ASP A 43 3.31 -6.81 -1.87
CA ASP A 43 4.49 -7.45 -1.28
C ASP A 43 5.29 -8.24 -2.32
N ALA A 44 4.61 -8.97 -3.22
CA ALA A 44 5.27 -9.76 -4.26
C ALA A 44 5.88 -8.91 -5.40
N GLU A 45 5.23 -7.81 -5.78
CA GLU A 45 5.67 -6.97 -6.90
C GLU A 45 6.69 -5.91 -6.50
N VAL A 46 6.55 -5.32 -5.32
CA VAL A 46 7.35 -4.15 -4.90
C VAL A 46 8.00 -4.35 -3.54
N GLY A 47 7.36 -5.10 -2.64
CA GLY A 47 7.90 -5.39 -1.30
C GLY A 47 7.80 -4.23 -0.30
N ASP A 48 7.14 -3.13 -0.66
CA ASP A 48 6.88 -1.99 0.22
C ASP A 48 5.50 -1.37 -0.06
N GLY A 49 4.95 -0.65 0.93
CA GLY A 49 3.64 0.00 0.82
C GLY A 49 2.44 -0.94 1.02
N THR A 50 2.66 -2.15 1.54
CA THR A 50 1.62 -3.17 1.82
C THR A 50 0.51 -2.64 2.73
N THR A 51 0.87 -1.87 3.76
CA THR A 51 -0.11 -1.21 4.65
C THR A 51 -0.83 -0.05 3.95
N SER A 52 -0.09 0.73 3.16
CA SER A 52 -0.64 1.91 2.49
C SER A 52 -1.66 1.56 1.41
N VAL A 53 -1.46 0.47 0.67
CA VAL A 53 -2.41 0.04 -0.37
C VAL A 53 -3.76 -0.36 0.23
N SER A 54 -3.78 -1.13 1.32
CA SER A 54 -5.02 -1.52 1.99
C SER A 54 -5.71 -0.34 2.67
N LEU A 55 -4.94 0.55 3.33
CA LEU A 55 -5.49 1.74 3.98
C LEU A 55 -6.14 2.69 2.97
N PHE A 56 -5.47 2.94 1.84
CA PHE A 56 -5.99 3.83 0.83
C PHE A 56 -7.22 3.24 0.11
N ALA A 57 -7.24 1.93 -0.18
CA ALA A 57 -8.42 1.25 -0.71
C ALA A 57 -9.63 1.37 0.23
N ALA A 58 -9.40 1.19 1.54
CA ALA A 58 -10.45 1.34 2.54
C ALA A 58 -10.97 2.79 2.66
N GLU A 59 -10.07 3.79 2.62
CA GLU A 59 -10.49 5.19 2.69
C GLU A 59 -11.28 5.61 1.43
N LEU A 60 -10.92 5.11 0.25
CA LEU A 60 -11.69 5.35 -0.98
C LEU A 60 -13.15 4.90 -0.82
N LEU A 61 -13.37 3.68 -0.30
CA LEU A 61 -14.70 3.14 -0.04
C LEU A 61 -15.46 3.97 1.01
N LYS A 62 -14.76 4.41 2.06
CA LYS A 62 -15.33 5.22 3.14
C LYS A 62 -15.78 6.59 2.64
N GLU A 63 -15.00 7.27 1.79
CA GLU A 63 -15.33 8.60 1.29
C GLU A 63 -16.52 8.60 0.31
N VAL A 64 -16.78 7.49 -0.39
CA VAL A 64 -17.92 7.38 -1.32
C VAL A 64 -19.16 6.75 -0.70
N LYS A 65 -19.09 6.30 0.56
CA LYS A 65 -20.21 5.71 1.28
C LYS A 65 -21.44 6.63 1.26
N SER A 66 -21.26 7.91 1.58
CA SER A 66 -22.37 8.88 1.61
C SER A 66 -23.02 9.04 0.23
N TYR A 67 -22.24 9.00 -0.85
CA TYR A 67 -22.78 9.13 -2.20
C TYR A 67 -23.63 7.93 -2.60
N ILE A 68 -23.25 6.73 -2.17
CA ILE A 68 -24.04 5.52 -2.41
C ILE A 68 -25.36 5.59 -1.62
N GLU A 69 -25.32 6.04 -0.36
CA GLU A 69 -26.52 6.23 0.48
C GLU A 69 -27.46 7.30 -0.11
N GLU A 70 -26.92 8.33 -0.76
CA GLU A 70 -27.67 9.36 -1.50
C GLU A 70 -28.16 8.88 -2.90
N GLY A 71 -27.92 7.63 -3.28
CA GLY A 71 -28.42 7.03 -4.52
C GLY A 71 -27.55 7.29 -5.77
N VAL A 72 -26.29 7.68 -5.61
CA VAL A 72 -25.34 7.72 -6.73
C VAL A 72 -24.98 6.30 -7.15
N SER A 73 -25.20 5.98 -8.44
CA SER A 73 -24.87 4.67 -8.99
C SER A 73 -23.38 4.32 -8.83
N PRO A 74 -23.03 3.12 -8.34
CA PRO A 74 -21.64 2.67 -8.21
C PRO A 74 -20.83 2.76 -9.50
N GLN A 75 -21.47 2.56 -10.67
CA GLN A 75 -20.80 2.67 -11.97
C GLN A 75 -20.27 4.09 -12.26
N VAL A 76 -20.99 5.12 -11.79
CA VAL A 76 -20.54 6.51 -11.93
C VAL A 76 -19.32 6.76 -11.04
N ILE A 77 -19.33 6.22 -9.82
CA ILE A 77 -18.21 6.29 -8.86
C ILE A 77 -16.98 5.62 -9.44
N ILE A 78 -17.11 4.38 -9.93
CA ILE A 78 -16.03 3.61 -10.56
C ILE A 78 -15.40 4.39 -11.73
N LYS A 79 -16.23 5.01 -12.59
CA LYS A 79 -15.73 5.84 -13.71
C LYS A 79 -14.94 7.05 -13.21
N GLY A 80 -15.41 7.71 -12.15
CA GLY A 80 -14.72 8.84 -11.52
C GLY A 80 -13.38 8.42 -10.89
N PHE A 81 -13.36 7.31 -10.15
CA PHE A 81 -12.16 6.74 -9.53
C PHE A 81 -11.10 6.35 -10.55
N ARG A 82 -11.48 5.68 -11.65
CA ARG A 82 -10.55 5.35 -12.74
C ARG A 82 -9.92 6.60 -13.34
N LYS A 83 -10.72 7.65 -13.57
CA LYS A 83 -10.22 8.93 -14.10
C LYS A 83 -9.27 9.62 -13.12
N ALA A 84 -9.64 9.70 -11.84
CA ALA A 84 -8.80 10.29 -10.79
C ALA A 84 -7.47 9.55 -10.63
N SER A 85 -7.50 8.21 -10.60
CA SER A 85 -6.29 7.38 -10.50
C SER A 85 -5.36 7.59 -11.69
N GLN A 86 -5.89 7.62 -12.92
CA GLN A 86 -5.07 7.87 -14.10
C GLN A 86 -4.39 9.25 -14.08
N LEU A 87 -5.13 10.28 -13.67
CA LEU A 87 -4.58 11.63 -13.50
C LEU A 87 -3.50 11.68 -12.42
N ALA A 88 -3.74 11.03 -11.28
CA ALA A 88 -2.77 10.94 -10.20
C ALA A 88 -1.49 10.22 -10.64
N ILE A 89 -1.61 9.08 -11.34
CA ILE A 89 -0.47 8.31 -11.86
C ILE A 89 0.33 9.16 -12.86
N ASN A 90 -0.35 9.89 -13.76
CA ASN A 90 0.32 10.79 -14.69
C ASN A 90 1.07 11.89 -13.94
N LYS A 91 0.46 12.48 -12.91
CA LYS A 91 1.12 13.50 -12.10
C LYS A 91 2.34 12.95 -11.35
N VAL A 92 2.28 11.72 -10.83
CA VAL A 92 3.45 11.04 -10.24
C VAL A 92 4.57 10.85 -11.27
N LYS A 93 4.23 10.56 -12.53
CA LYS A 93 5.22 10.44 -13.61
C LYS A 93 5.81 11.79 -14.02
N GLU A 94 5.10 12.90 -13.90
CA GLU A 94 5.62 14.25 -14.13
C GLU A 94 6.56 14.72 -13.01
N LEU A 95 6.19 14.47 -11.75
CA LEU A 95 6.99 14.84 -10.57
C LEU A 95 8.21 13.92 -10.37
N ALA A 96 8.30 12.87 -11.16
CA ALA A 96 9.39 11.92 -11.18
C ALA A 96 10.72 12.59 -11.55
N VAL A 97 11.66 12.63 -10.62
CA VAL A 97 13.04 13.06 -10.92
C VAL A 97 13.85 11.83 -11.36
N PRO A 98 14.36 11.80 -12.61
CA PRO A 98 15.25 10.72 -13.05
C PRO A 98 16.59 10.83 -12.31
N ILE A 99 17.20 9.68 -12.06
CA ILE A 99 18.55 9.59 -11.47
C ILE A 99 19.53 9.25 -12.57
N GLU A 100 20.59 10.04 -12.67
CA GLU A 100 21.69 9.77 -13.57
C GLU A 100 22.57 8.66 -12.98
N LYS A 101 22.79 7.59 -13.75
CA LYS A 101 23.69 6.47 -13.39
C LYS A 101 25.17 6.78 -13.68
N SER A 102 25.48 8.02 -14.06
CA SER A 102 26.79 8.44 -14.57
C SER A 102 27.89 8.33 -13.52
N ASN A 103 27.58 8.62 -12.26
CA ASN A 103 28.53 8.52 -11.15
C ASN A 103 28.18 7.35 -10.21
N PRO A 104 28.96 6.26 -10.19
CA PRO A 104 28.66 5.07 -9.38
C PRO A 104 28.68 5.35 -7.87
N THR A 105 29.46 6.34 -7.42
CA THR A 105 29.53 6.73 -6.01
C THR A 105 28.25 7.43 -5.56
N GLU A 106 27.75 8.39 -6.36
CA GLU A 106 26.48 9.07 -6.09
C GLU A 106 25.30 8.11 -6.20
N PHE A 107 25.31 7.21 -7.19
CA PHE A 107 24.28 6.20 -7.33
C PHE A 107 24.18 5.29 -6.11
N ARG A 108 25.33 4.88 -5.55
CA ARG A 108 25.38 4.12 -4.30
C ARG A 108 24.82 4.93 -3.13
N GLU A 109 25.22 6.20 -2.98
CA GLU A 109 24.68 7.06 -1.91
C GLU A 109 23.16 7.19 -2.00
N ILE A 110 22.63 7.24 -3.22
CA ILE A 110 21.19 7.32 -3.45
C ILE A 110 20.46 6.04 -3.05
N LEU A 111 21.02 4.88 -3.37
CA LEU A 111 20.51 3.58 -2.91
C LEU A 111 20.53 3.48 -1.39
N GLU A 112 21.60 3.95 -0.73
CA GLU A 112 21.71 3.93 0.74
C GLU A 112 20.65 4.81 1.41
N LYS A 113 20.34 5.99 0.84
CA LYS A 113 19.28 6.89 1.34
C LYS A 113 17.88 6.28 1.20
N CYS A 114 17.63 5.57 0.10
CA CYS A 114 16.35 4.86 -0.10
C CYS A 114 16.20 3.67 0.85
N ALA A 115 17.25 2.87 1.00
CA ALA A 115 17.28 1.78 1.96
C ALA A 115 17.06 2.30 3.40
N ALA A 116 17.68 3.42 3.78
CA ALA A 116 17.48 4.03 5.09
C ALA A 116 16.02 4.45 5.33
N THR A 117 15.33 4.95 4.31
CA THR A 117 13.91 5.33 4.40
C THR A 117 13.03 4.11 4.64
N ALA A 118 13.22 3.02 3.88
CA ALA A 118 12.47 1.78 4.05
C ALA A 118 12.72 1.06 5.40
N LEU A 119 13.89 1.27 6.00
CA LEU A 119 14.25 0.71 7.31
C LEU A 119 13.74 1.56 8.48
N SER A 120 13.30 2.80 8.24
CA SER A 120 12.98 3.76 9.30
C SER A 120 11.81 3.36 10.19
N SER A 121 10.84 2.60 9.66
CA SER A 121 9.63 2.17 10.36
C SER A 121 9.71 0.74 10.92
N LYS A 122 10.89 0.10 10.86
CA LYS A 122 11.10 -1.30 11.26
C LYS A 122 11.93 -1.40 12.54
N LEU A 123 11.89 -2.55 13.21
CA LEU A 123 12.66 -2.84 14.43
C LEU A 123 14.17 -2.59 14.29
N VAL A 124 14.70 -2.71 13.07
CA VAL A 124 16.11 -2.50 12.73
C VAL A 124 16.50 -1.02 12.58
N HIS A 125 15.58 -0.08 12.81
CA HIS A 125 15.82 1.36 12.70
C HIS A 125 17.05 1.84 13.49
N SER A 126 17.26 1.29 14.69
CA SER A 126 18.39 1.66 15.57
C SER A 126 19.76 1.36 14.96
N GLN A 127 19.83 0.39 14.04
CA GLN A 127 21.06 -0.03 13.35
C GLN A 127 20.99 0.22 11.84
N LYS A 128 20.17 1.19 11.41
CA LYS A 128 19.92 1.48 9.99
C LYS A 128 21.20 1.74 9.18
N ASP A 129 22.23 2.34 9.77
CA ASP A 129 23.48 2.68 9.06
C ASP A 129 24.32 1.45 8.69
N PHE A 130 24.23 0.39 9.48
CA PHE A 130 24.86 -0.89 9.18
C PHE A 130 24.06 -1.65 8.13
N PHE A 131 22.75 -1.80 8.35
CA PHE A 131 21.88 -2.57 7.45
C PHE A 131 21.72 -1.93 6.07
N LYS A 132 21.68 -0.59 5.96
CA LYS A 132 21.58 0.08 4.65
C LYS A 132 22.77 -0.25 3.75
N LYS A 133 23.99 -0.26 4.28
CA LYS A 133 25.20 -0.58 3.52
C LYS A 133 25.18 -2.03 3.06
N MET A 134 24.86 -2.94 3.99
CA MET A 134 24.74 -4.37 3.70
C MET A 134 23.71 -4.66 2.60
N VAL A 135 22.53 -4.04 2.65
CA VAL A 135 21.48 -4.22 1.64
C VAL A 135 21.94 -3.71 0.28
N VAL A 136 22.57 -2.53 0.24
CA VAL A 136 23.07 -1.95 -1.01
C VAL A 136 24.22 -2.78 -1.60
N ASP A 137 25.13 -3.28 -0.76
CA ASP A 137 26.19 -4.20 -1.18
C ASP A 137 25.64 -5.50 -1.78
N ALA A 138 24.64 -6.09 -1.11
CA ALA A 138 23.99 -7.30 -1.60
C ALA A 138 23.31 -7.06 -2.96
N VAL A 139 22.58 -5.95 -3.13
CA VAL A 139 21.92 -5.61 -4.40
C VAL A 139 22.93 -5.34 -5.51
N LEU A 140 24.01 -4.62 -5.23
CA LEU A 140 25.05 -4.32 -6.21
C LEU A 140 25.89 -5.54 -6.60
N SER A 141 25.90 -6.59 -5.78
CA SER A 141 26.57 -7.87 -6.08
C SER A 141 25.76 -8.80 -7.01
N LEU A 142 24.48 -8.49 -7.24
CA LEU A 142 23.64 -9.23 -8.17
C LEU A 142 24.03 -8.92 -9.62
N ASP A 143 23.82 -9.90 -10.50
CA ASP A 143 24.03 -9.72 -11.94
C ASP A 143 23.11 -8.62 -12.47
N GLN A 144 23.68 -7.60 -13.11
CA GLN A 144 22.95 -6.45 -13.62
C GLN A 144 22.03 -6.82 -14.79
N GLU A 145 22.26 -7.95 -15.47
CA GLU A 145 21.41 -8.43 -16.56
C GLU A 145 20.11 -9.11 -16.08
N GLU A 146 20.12 -9.78 -14.91
CA GLU A 146 18.92 -10.34 -14.28
C GLU A 146 18.23 -9.37 -13.31
N LEU A 147 18.91 -8.29 -12.94
CA LEU A 147 18.36 -7.25 -12.09
C LEU A 147 17.22 -6.55 -12.83
N ASN A 148 15.98 -6.73 -12.36
CA ASN A 148 14.85 -6.00 -12.90
C ASN A 148 14.99 -4.51 -12.56
N GLU A 149 15.69 -3.77 -13.43
CA GLU A 149 16.04 -2.36 -13.23
C GLU A 149 14.81 -1.46 -12.99
N ARG A 150 13.62 -1.92 -13.41
CA ARG A 150 12.35 -1.23 -13.16
C ARG A 150 11.98 -1.17 -11.68
N MET A 151 12.45 -2.12 -10.86
CA MET A 151 12.29 -2.10 -9.40
C MET A 151 13.27 -1.13 -8.72
N ILE A 152 14.37 -0.78 -9.39
CA ILE A 152 15.35 0.23 -8.94
C ILE A 152 15.01 1.58 -9.59
N GLY A 153 13.73 1.92 -9.60
CA GLY A 153 13.25 3.25 -9.97
C GLY A 153 13.17 4.13 -8.73
N ILE A 154 14.31 4.57 -8.19
CA ILE A 154 14.27 5.54 -7.09
C ILE A 154 13.71 6.85 -7.63
N LYS A 155 12.67 7.35 -6.98
CA LYS A 155 12.14 8.68 -7.25
C LYS A 155 12.10 9.47 -5.95
N LYS A 156 12.14 10.78 -6.09
CA LYS A 156 12.17 11.69 -4.96
C LYS A 156 10.72 11.92 -4.55
N ILE A 157 10.21 11.12 -3.61
CA ILE A 157 8.81 11.15 -3.17
C ILE A 157 8.78 10.90 -1.65
N PRO A 158 8.44 11.90 -0.82
CA PRO A 158 8.49 11.72 0.63
C PRO A 158 7.13 11.62 1.36
N GLY A 159 7.06 10.79 2.42
CA GLY A 159 6.40 11.04 3.72
C GLY A 159 5.03 11.75 3.76
N GLY A 160 4.11 11.40 2.85
CA GLY A 160 2.80 12.05 2.75
C GLY A 160 2.75 13.31 1.89
N ALA A 161 3.89 13.89 1.50
CA ALA A 161 3.99 15.09 0.66
C ALA A 161 3.37 14.87 -0.72
N MET A 162 3.68 13.74 -1.35
CA MET A 162 3.11 13.42 -2.66
C MET A 162 1.60 13.21 -2.59
N GLN A 163 1.08 12.61 -1.54
CA GLN A 163 -0.36 12.47 -1.35
C GLN A 163 -1.04 13.84 -1.21
N MET A 164 -0.41 14.78 -0.52
CA MET A 164 -0.90 16.15 -0.40
C MET A 164 -0.85 16.89 -1.74
N GLU A 165 0.23 16.73 -2.51
CA GLU A 165 0.35 17.35 -3.84
C GLU A 165 -0.68 16.77 -4.82
N LEU A 166 -0.86 15.45 -4.83
CA LEU A 166 -1.88 14.78 -5.64
C LEU A 166 -3.29 15.19 -5.20
N SER A 167 -3.54 15.33 -3.89
CA SER A 167 -4.81 15.83 -3.35
C SER A 167 -5.09 17.25 -3.85
N ARG A 168 -4.11 18.16 -3.78
CA ARG A 168 -4.23 19.52 -4.31
C ARG A 168 -4.54 19.51 -5.81
N TYR A 169 -3.72 18.81 -6.59
CA TYR A 169 -3.88 18.72 -8.04
C TYR A 169 -5.26 18.18 -8.45
N LEU A 170 -5.70 17.09 -7.82
CA LEU A 170 -7.01 16.50 -8.11
C LEU A 170 -8.17 17.38 -7.63
N ARG A 171 -8.02 18.12 -6.51
CA ARG A 171 -9.03 19.11 -6.06
C ARG A 171 -9.17 20.26 -7.05
N GLU A 172 -8.06 20.81 -7.53
CA GLU A 172 -8.09 21.87 -8.55
C GLU A 172 -8.71 21.36 -9.84
N TYR A 173 -8.30 20.18 -10.30
CA TYR A 173 -8.89 19.53 -11.47
C TYR A 173 -10.38 19.22 -11.28
N SER A 174 -10.82 18.83 -10.07
CA SER A 174 -12.24 18.57 -9.83
C SER A 174 -13.10 19.82 -10.05
N ARG A 175 -12.56 21.02 -9.75
CA ARG A 175 -13.29 22.29 -9.93
C ARG A 175 -13.47 22.67 -11.40
N THR A 176 -12.70 22.09 -12.31
CA THR A 176 -12.84 22.34 -13.76
C THR A 176 -13.85 21.42 -14.42
N ILE A 177 -14.33 20.39 -13.70
CA ILE A 177 -15.33 19.44 -14.17
C ILE A 177 -16.69 19.81 -13.59
N GLU A 178 -17.72 19.67 -14.42
CA GLU A 178 -19.10 19.83 -14.00
C GLU A 178 -19.79 18.47 -13.73
N GLY A 179 -20.79 18.48 -12.85
CA GLY A 179 -21.64 17.33 -12.57
C GLY A 179 -21.08 16.35 -11.54
N LYS A 180 -21.65 15.14 -11.48
CA LYS A 180 -21.37 14.15 -10.42
C LYS A 180 -19.89 13.75 -10.32
N GLN A 181 -19.14 13.81 -11.44
CA GLN A 181 -17.72 13.46 -11.46
C GLN A 181 -16.85 14.41 -10.63
N GLN A 182 -17.24 15.69 -10.50
CA GLN A 182 -16.57 16.66 -9.65
C GLN A 182 -16.49 16.16 -8.20
N LEU A 183 -17.62 15.73 -7.64
CA LEU A 183 -17.72 15.25 -6.26
C LEU A 183 -16.87 14.00 -6.04
N ILE A 184 -16.90 13.06 -6.99
CA ILE A 184 -16.16 11.80 -6.88
C ILE A 184 -14.64 12.04 -6.93
N ILE A 185 -14.18 12.92 -7.83
CA ILE A 185 -12.75 13.26 -7.93
C ILE A 185 -12.30 14.02 -6.67
N ALA A 186 -13.12 14.92 -6.14
CA ALA A 186 -12.84 15.60 -4.88
C ALA A 186 -12.77 14.64 -3.69
N ALA A 187 -13.62 13.62 -3.65
CA ALA A 187 -13.58 12.56 -2.64
C ALA A 187 -12.31 11.70 -2.76
N PHE A 188 -11.91 11.33 -3.99
CA PHE A 188 -10.63 10.64 -4.22
C PHE A 188 -9.44 11.48 -3.72
N ALA A 189 -9.46 12.79 -3.99
CA ALA A 189 -8.43 13.71 -3.52
C ALA A 189 -8.38 13.78 -1.99
N LYS A 190 -9.54 13.83 -1.32
CA LYS A 190 -9.63 13.79 0.15
C LYS A 190 -9.15 12.45 0.72
N ALA A 191 -9.44 11.33 0.07
CA ALA A 191 -8.97 10.01 0.49
C ALA A 191 -7.44 9.90 0.51
N LEU A 192 -6.72 10.60 -0.38
CA LEU A 192 -5.25 10.61 -0.40
C LEU A 192 -4.65 11.16 0.91
N GLU A 193 -5.36 12.07 1.59
CA GLU A 193 -4.90 12.67 2.84
C GLU A 193 -4.90 11.69 4.03
N VAL A 194 -5.44 10.47 3.87
CA VAL A 194 -5.42 9.44 4.92
C VAL A 194 -3.99 9.01 5.29
N ILE A 195 -3.08 8.99 4.31
CA ILE A 195 -1.69 8.56 4.54
C ILE A 195 -0.96 9.55 5.45
N PRO A 196 -0.86 10.86 5.13
CA PRO A 196 -0.25 11.82 6.04
C PRO A 196 -0.99 11.93 7.38
N ARG A 197 -2.32 11.79 7.39
CA ARG A 197 -3.11 11.72 8.64
C ARG A 197 -2.64 10.58 9.54
N GLN A 198 -2.59 9.37 8.98
CA GLN A 198 -2.22 8.18 9.74
C GLN A 198 -0.76 8.22 10.19
N ILE A 199 0.13 8.85 9.43
CA ILE A 199 1.52 9.08 9.86
C ILE A 199 1.55 10.00 11.09
N ALA A 200 0.83 11.12 11.06
CA ALA A 200 0.75 12.04 12.19
C ALA A 200 0.11 11.37 13.43
N ASP A 201 -1.01 10.66 13.26
CA ASP A 201 -1.67 9.93 14.35
C ASP A 201 -0.75 8.87 14.97
N ASN A 202 -0.01 8.13 14.13
CA ASN A 202 0.93 7.10 14.60
C ASN A 202 2.15 7.70 15.32
N ALA A 203 2.51 8.95 15.03
CA ALA A 203 3.55 9.68 15.73
C ALA A 203 3.03 10.36 17.02
N GLY A 204 1.72 10.35 17.27
CA GLY A 204 1.10 11.00 18.42
C GLY A 204 0.85 12.50 18.25
N PHE A 205 0.93 13.01 17.02
CA PHE A 205 0.69 14.43 16.72
C PHE A 205 -0.79 14.71 16.49
N ASP A 206 -1.18 15.98 16.60
CA ASP A 206 -2.50 16.41 16.12
C ASP A 206 -2.52 16.41 14.59
N ALA A 207 -3.08 15.33 14.02
CA ALA A 207 -3.21 15.19 12.58
C ALA A 207 -4.04 16.29 11.92
N THR A 208 -4.95 16.95 12.66
CA THR A 208 -5.75 18.06 12.11
C THR A 208 -4.88 19.28 11.85
N ASP A 209 -4.07 19.67 12.84
CA ASP A 209 -3.15 20.79 12.73
C ASP A 209 -2.09 20.54 11.63
N ILE A 210 -1.48 19.36 11.63
CA ILE A 210 -0.49 18.97 10.61
C ILE A 210 -1.09 19.00 9.20
N LEU A 211 -2.28 18.43 9.00
CA LEU A 211 -2.93 18.46 7.69
C LEU A 211 -3.28 19.87 7.24
N ASN A 212 -3.72 20.76 8.15
CA ASN A 212 -4.02 22.14 7.81
C ASN A 212 -2.75 22.91 7.39
N LYS A 213 -1.65 22.74 8.12
CA LYS A 213 -0.33 23.29 7.76
C LYS A 213 0.14 22.78 6.39
N LEU A 214 0.00 21.47 6.13
CA LEU A 214 0.34 20.88 4.83
C LEU A 214 -0.52 21.46 3.71
N ARG A 215 -1.85 21.52 3.87
CA ARG A 215 -2.75 22.11 2.87
C ARG A 215 -2.37 23.55 2.55
N GLN A 216 -2.04 24.36 3.57
CA GLN A 216 -1.64 25.75 3.38
C GLN A 216 -0.32 25.86 2.60
N LYS A 217 0.68 25.03 2.92
CA LYS A 217 1.96 25.03 2.20
C LYS A 217 1.81 24.59 0.75
N HIS A 218 1.10 23.48 0.51
CA HIS A 218 0.88 22.97 -0.83
C HIS A 218 -0.01 23.89 -1.67
N ALA A 219 -0.86 24.72 -1.07
CA ALA A 219 -1.61 25.73 -1.81
C ALA A 219 -0.71 26.82 -2.45
N THR A 220 0.55 26.94 -2.02
CA THR A 220 1.53 27.84 -2.62
C THR A 220 2.40 27.08 -3.60
N ASP A 221 2.55 27.59 -4.83
CA ASP A 221 3.38 26.97 -5.86
C ASP A 221 4.85 26.82 -5.41
N GLY A 222 5.45 25.68 -5.75
CA GLY A 222 6.84 25.35 -5.42
C GLY A 222 7.04 24.52 -4.14
N ASN A 223 6.00 24.33 -3.32
CA ASN A 223 6.08 23.60 -2.04
C ASN A 223 5.61 22.14 -2.12
N GLN A 224 5.71 21.51 -3.28
CA GLN A 224 5.21 20.15 -3.55
C GLN A 224 5.88 19.03 -2.73
N TRP A 225 6.98 19.32 -2.04
CA TRP A 225 7.77 18.35 -1.28
C TRP A 225 7.60 18.44 0.24
N PHE A 226 6.72 19.32 0.71
CA PHE A 226 6.45 19.44 2.14
C PHE A 226 5.68 18.22 2.65
N GLY A 227 6.24 17.52 3.64
CA GLY A 227 5.61 16.35 4.23
C GLY A 227 5.57 16.43 5.74
N VAL A 228 5.10 15.36 6.36
CA VAL A 228 5.17 15.21 7.81
C VAL A 228 6.60 14.83 8.17
N ASP A 229 7.20 15.54 9.13
CA ASP A 229 8.44 15.13 9.76
C ASP A 229 8.17 14.65 11.18
N ILE A 230 8.63 13.43 11.44
CA ILE A 230 8.42 12.73 12.71
C ILE A 230 9.38 13.28 13.78
N ASN A 231 10.54 13.82 13.39
CA ASN A 231 11.56 14.25 14.36
C ASN A 231 11.32 15.68 14.86
N SER A 232 10.88 16.58 13.98
CA SER A 232 10.63 17.98 14.33
C SER A 232 9.19 18.26 14.77
N GLU A 233 8.35 17.24 14.88
CA GLU A 233 6.92 17.34 15.24
C GLU A 233 6.16 18.38 14.40
N SER A 234 6.58 18.55 13.14
CA SER A 234 6.10 19.63 12.27
C SER A 234 6.17 19.20 10.81
N ILE A 235 5.85 20.14 9.94
CA ILE A 235 5.98 19.98 8.50
C ILE A 235 7.39 20.41 8.06
N SER A 236 8.01 19.61 7.18
CA SER A 236 9.35 19.91 6.68
C SER A 236 9.43 19.65 5.18
N ASN A 237 10.44 20.21 4.52
CA ASN A 237 10.74 19.81 3.15
C ASN A 237 11.45 18.46 3.18
N ASN A 238 10.68 17.41 2.92
CA ASN A 238 11.19 16.05 3.04
C ASN A 238 12.14 15.69 1.88
N TYR A 239 12.18 16.49 0.82
CA TYR A 239 13.20 16.38 -0.24
C TYR A 239 14.60 16.66 0.33
N ASP A 240 14.73 17.76 1.07
CA ASP A 240 16.00 18.21 1.67
C ASP A 240 16.43 17.27 2.81
N ASN A 241 15.46 16.62 3.48
CA ASN A 241 15.70 15.64 4.52
C ASN A 241 15.99 14.21 4.01
N PHE A 242 16.21 14.04 2.70
CA PHE A 242 16.60 12.76 2.09
C PHE A 242 15.60 11.60 2.32
N VAL A 243 14.31 11.90 2.52
CA VAL A 243 13.26 10.89 2.66
C VAL A 243 12.73 10.53 1.28
N TRP A 244 13.18 9.41 0.73
CA TRP A 244 12.97 9.07 -0.68
C TRP A 244 12.29 7.72 -0.86
N GLU A 245 11.38 7.64 -1.83
CA GLU A 245 10.61 6.43 -2.13
C GLU A 245 10.47 6.19 -3.64
N PRO A 246 10.61 4.94 -4.11
CA PRO A 246 10.41 4.61 -5.52
C PRO A 246 9.01 5.00 -6.02
N ALA A 247 8.91 5.64 -7.18
CA ALA A 247 7.59 5.97 -7.73
C ALA A 247 6.80 4.74 -8.17
N LEU A 248 7.47 3.62 -8.45
CA LEU A 248 6.80 2.36 -8.72
C LEU A 248 5.88 1.98 -7.55
N VAL A 249 6.35 2.15 -6.30
CA VAL A 249 5.55 1.92 -5.09
C VAL A 249 4.27 2.76 -5.15
N LYS A 250 4.37 4.07 -5.42
CA LYS A 250 3.20 4.95 -5.46
C LYS A 250 2.26 4.66 -6.62
N ILE A 251 2.79 4.41 -7.81
CA ILE A 251 1.99 4.07 -8.98
C ILE A 251 1.20 2.79 -8.73
N ASN A 252 1.86 1.77 -8.17
CA ASN A 252 1.22 0.50 -7.85
C ASN A 252 0.19 0.67 -6.73
N ILE A 253 0.50 1.41 -5.66
CA ILE A 253 -0.49 1.73 -4.61
C ILE A 253 -1.73 2.40 -5.21
N LEU A 254 -1.58 3.43 -6.04
CA LEU A 254 -2.70 4.15 -6.64
C LEU A 254 -3.52 3.26 -7.58
N SER A 255 -2.87 2.39 -8.36
CA SER A 255 -3.55 1.49 -9.29
C SER A 255 -4.28 0.37 -8.53
N ALA A 256 -3.55 -0.38 -7.69
CA ALA A 256 -4.05 -1.54 -6.98
C ALA A 256 -5.15 -1.17 -5.97
N SER A 257 -5.01 -0.05 -5.25
CA SER A 257 -6.06 0.39 -4.32
C SER A 257 -7.34 0.78 -5.04
N THR A 258 -7.22 1.43 -6.20
CA THR A 258 -8.36 1.86 -7.02
C THR A 258 -9.06 0.66 -7.62
N GLU A 259 -8.31 -0.34 -8.09
CA GLU A 259 -8.86 -1.60 -8.59
C GLU A 259 -9.59 -2.39 -7.51
N ALA A 260 -9.02 -2.49 -6.31
CA ALA A 260 -9.67 -3.12 -5.17
C ALA A 260 -10.97 -2.43 -4.77
N ALA A 261 -10.94 -1.10 -4.66
CA ALA A 261 -12.13 -0.31 -4.34
C ALA A 261 -13.21 -0.49 -5.41
N ASN A 262 -12.85 -0.44 -6.70
CA ASN A 262 -13.78 -0.64 -7.80
C ASN A 262 -14.35 -2.06 -7.83
N LEU A 263 -13.54 -3.08 -7.52
CA LEU A 263 -13.99 -4.46 -7.44
C LEU A 263 -15.06 -4.59 -6.36
N ILE A 264 -14.81 -4.06 -5.16
CA ILE A 264 -15.77 -4.10 -4.05
C ILE A 264 -17.04 -3.33 -4.41
N LEU A 265 -16.94 -2.14 -5.01
CA LEU A 265 -18.09 -1.33 -5.44
C LEU A 265 -18.93 -1.98 -6.54
N SER A 266 -18.32 -2.86 -7.34
CA SER A 266 -19.02 -3.55 -8.44
C SER A 266 -19.84 -4.76 -8.00
N VAL A 267 -19.65 -5.23 -6.76
CA VAL A 267 -20.40 -6.35 -6.20
C VAL A 267 -21.69 -5.84 -5.58
N ASP A 268 -22.82 -6.23 -6.14
CA ASP A 268 -24.17 -5.93 -5.66
C ASP A 268 -24.74 -7.07 -4.79
N GLU A 269 -24.43 -8.32 -5.11
CA GLU A 269 -24.90 -9.50 -4.38
C GLU A 269 -23.73 -10.42 -4.00
N THR A 270 -23.75 -10.93 -2.76
CA THR A 270 -22.82 -11.98 -2.30
C THR A 270 -23.58 -13.25 -1.99
N VAL A 271 -23.55 -14.21 -2.91
CA VAL A 271 -24.18 -15.52 -2.74
C VAL A 271 -23.23 -16.46 -2.01
N ARG A 272 -23.67 -16.99 -0.86
CA ARG A 272 -22.92 -18.01 -0.09
C ARG A 272 -23.54 -19.39 -0.31
N ASN A 273 -22.74 -20.34 -0.79
CA ASN A 273 -23.17 -21.74 -0.85
C ASN A 273 -22.87 -22.43 0.49
N PRO A 274 -23.87 -22.97 1.23
CA PRO A 274 -23.65 -23.63 2.51
C PRO A 274 -22.85 -24.94 2.43
N GLN A 275 -22.65 -25.53 1.24
CA GLN A 275 -21.73 -26.66 1.08
C GLN A 275 -20.25 -26.25 1.20
N SER A 276 -19.92 -24.99 0.95
CA SER A 276 -18.54 -24.46 1.04
C SER A 276 -18.04 -24.26 2.48
N GLU A 277 -18.93 -24.32 3.48
CA GLU A 277 -18.56 -24.20 4.90
C GLU A 277 -18.12 -25.53 5.52
N LYS A 278 -18.36 -26.66 4.85
CA LYS A 278 -17.82 -27.95 5.32
C LYS A 278 -16.37 -28.05 4.86
N PRO A 279 -15.37 -28.00 5.75
CA PRO A 279 -14.00 -28.32 5.37
C PRO A 279 -14.03 -29.76 4.83
N ASP A 280 -13.52 -29.96 3.60
CA ASP A 280 -13.61 -31.18 2.81
C ASP A 280 -13.64 -32.49 3.62
N ALA A 281 -14.83 -32.87 4.09
CA ALA A 281 -15.06 -34.17 4.72
C ALA A 281 -14.83 -35.28 3.69
N ALA A 282 -14.99 -34.97 2.40
CA ALA A 282 -14.68 -35.85 1.28
C ALA A 282 -13.17 -36.11 1.10
N ALA A 283 -12.31 -35.12 1.36
CA ALA A 283 -10.85 -35.31 1.31
C ALA A 283 -10.37 -36.20 2.47
N ASN A 284 -10.91 -36.00 3.67
CA ASN A 284 -10.61 -36.85 4.84
C ASN A 284 -11.20 -38.27 4.72
N ALA A 285 -12.35 -38.43 4.05
CA ALA A 285 -12.93 -39.76 3.77
C ALA A 285 -12.11 -40.53 2.72
N ARG A 286 -11.63 -39.86 1.66
CA ARG A 286 -10.73 -40.48 0.67
C ARG A 286 -9.38 -40.86 1.27
N ALA A 287 -8.82 -40.03 2.14
CA ALA A 287 -7.57 -40.34 2.86
C ALA A 287 -7.73 -41.55 3.82
N ARG A 288 -8.85 -41.64 4.55
CA ARG A 288 -9.17 -42.79 5.41
C ARG A 288 -9.42 -44.08 4.61
N GLY A 289 -10.10 -43.98 3.45
CA GLY A 289 -10.35 -45.12 2.56
C GLY A 289 -9.06 -45.70 1.95
N ALA A 290 -8.14 -44.83 1.52
CA ALA A 290 -6.83 -45.24 1.00
C ALA A 290 -5.95 -45.91 2.08
N MET A 291 -6.01 -45.41 3.32
CA MET A 291 -5.26 -45.98 4.45
C MET A 291 -5.76 -47.37 4.88
N MET A 292 -7.08 -47.63 4.79
CA MET A 292 -7.64 -48.96 5.02
C MET A 292 -7.30 -49.95 3.90
N ALA A 293 -7.33 -49.51 2.63
CA ALA A 293 -6.96 -50.35 1.49
C ALA A 293 -5.49 -50.79 1.54
N ALA A 294 -4.59 -49.94 2.04
CA ALA A 294 -3.18 -50.27 2.24
C ALA A 294 -2.95 -51.29 3.38
N ARG A 295 -3.77 -51.28 4.43
CA ARG A 295 -3.71 -52.26 5.54
C ARG A 295 -4.25 -53.65 5.16
N GLY A 296 -5.05 -53.76 4.10
CA GLY A 296 -5.63 -55.03 3.63
C GLY A 296 -4.72 -55.88 2.73
N ARG A 297 -3.53 -55.39 2.33
CA ARG A 297 -2.61 -56.09 1.42
C ARG A 297 -1.27 -56.45 2.07
N GLY A 298 -1.29 -56.94 3.31
CA GLY A 298 -0.09 -57.34 4.04
C GLY A 298 -0.21 -58.72 4.68
N VAL A 299 0.52 -59.69 4.10
CA VAL A 299 1.05 -60.92 4.71
C VAL A 299 0.12 -62.14 4.79
N THR A 300 0.09 -62.92 3.70
CA THR A 300 -0.06 -64.39 3.77
C THR A 300 1.28 -64.99 4.19
N ARG A 301 1.37 -65.45 5.44
CA ARG A 301 2.50 -66.27 5.95
C ARG A 301 2.46 -67.65 5.27
N ARG A 302 3.59 -68.03 4.66
CA ARG A 302 4.05 -69.42 4.55
C ARG A 302 5.48 -69.47 5.04
#